data_AF-A0A0M0JDW8-F1
#
_entry.id   AF-A0A0M0JDW8-F1
#
_cell.length_a   1.000
_cell.length_b   1.000
_cell.length_c   1.000
_cell.angle_alpha   90.00
_cell.angle_beta   90.00
_cell.angle_gamma   90.00
#
_symmetry.space_group_name_H-M   'P 1'
#
loop_
_entity.id
_entity.type
_entity.pdbx_description
1 polymer ?
#
loop_
_entity_poly.entity_id
_entity_poly.type
_entity_poly.pdbx_seq_one_letter_code
_entity_poly.pdbx_strand_id
1 'polypeptide(L)'
;MQAEEVKRGPADPLSRIPKAGQELLERFFGGGAIVFGSTFILSGIAVSVEAVCKVLDKPLPTAVDEVLVQYIEPCLTPSILILFFFSISLGLLKQLQLGSEQAGVLYVERDDD
;
A
#
# COMPACT_ATOMS: atom_id res chain seq x y z
N MET A 1 21.65 46.00 17.54
CA MET A 1 21.50 45.34 16.24
C MET A 1 21.85 43.88 16.44
N GLN A 2 20.85 43.01 16.60
CA GLN A 2 21.07 41.56 16.61
C GLN A 2 20.57 41.05 15.27
N ALA A 3 21.47 40.40 14.51
CA ALA A 3 21.13 39.72 13.27
C ALA A 3 20.45 38.40 13.64
N GLU A 4 19.18 38.26 13.26
CA GLU A 4 18.43 37.03 13.44
C GLU A 4 18.93 36.01 12.41
N GLU A 5 19.62 34.98 12.89
CA GLU A 5 20.11 33.87 12.09
C GLU A 5 18.89 33.06 11.59
N VAL A 6 18.51 33.29 10.32
CA VAL A 6 17.51 32.48 9.63
C VAL A 6 18.05 31.05 9.52
N LYS A 7 17.64 30.22 10.48
CA LYS A 7 17.94 28.80 10.53
C LYS A 7 17.23 28.12 9.36
N ARG A 8 17.87 28.12 8.18
CA ARG A 8 17.44 27.32 7.03
C ARG A 8 17.43 25.86 7.45
N GLY A 9 16.24 25.36 7.76
CA GLY A 9 15.99 23.92 7.88
C GLY A 9 16.48 23.20 6.61
N PRO A 10 16.89 21.92 6.71
CA PRO A 10 17.46 21.19 5.60
C PRO A 10 16.50 21.27 4.41
N ALA A 11 17.04 21.67 3.24
CA ALA A 11 16.26 21.86 2.02
C ALA A 11 15.35 20.65 1.80
N ASP A 12 14.05 20.89 1.89
CA ASP A 12 13.04 19.83 1.92
C ASP A 12 13.13 19.01 0.62
N PRO A 13 13.66 17.77 0.67
CA PRO A 13 13.95 16.98 -0.53
C PRO A 13 12.67 16.58 -1.28
N LEU A 14 11.49 16.81 -0.68
CA LEU A 14 10.17 16.45 -1.17
C LEU A 14 9.51 17.51 -2.05
N SER A 15 10.01 18.75 -2.05
CA SER A 15 9.55 19.81 -2.97
C SER A 15 9.82 19.51 -4.45
N ARG A 16 10.57 18.44 -4.74
CA ARG A 16 10.99 18.02 -6.09
C ARG A 16 10.20 16.87 -6.69
N ILE A 17 9.27 16.23 -5.96
CA ILE A 17 8.49 15.14 -6.54
C ILE A 17 7.32 15.73 -7.33
N PRO A 18 7.27 15.57 -8.67
CA PRO A 18 6.17 16.09 -9.47
C PRO A 18 4.85 15.40 -9.08
N LYS A 19 3.75 16.17 -9.00
CA LYS A 19 2.40 15.67 -8.68
C LYS A 19 1.99 14.46 -9.54
N ALA A 20 2.41 14.44 -10.81
CA ALA A 20 2.19 13.31 -11.72
C ALA A 20 2.86 12.00 -11.25
N GLY A 21 4.03 12.08 -10.61
CA GLY A 21 4.71 10.90 -10.05
C GLY A 21 3.98 10.34 -8.83
N GLN A 22 3.40 11.20 -7.99
CA GLN A 22 2.61 10.78 -6.84
C GLN A 22 1.31 10.08 -7.26
N GLU A 23 0.58 10.63 -8.23
CA GLU A 23 -0.65 9.99 -8.75
C GLU A 23 -0.35 8.63 -9.40
N LEU A 24 0.79 8.52 -10.10
CA LEU A 24 1.22 7.27 -10.72
C LEU A 24 1.60 6.21 -9.67
N LEU A 25 2.30 6.59 -8.60
CA LEU A 25 2.62 5.70 -7.48
C LEU A 25 1.35 5.25 -6.76
N GLU A 26 0.37 6.13 -6.54
CA GLU A 26 -0.91 5.76 -5.93
C GLU A 26 -1.69 4.76 -6.78
N ARG A 27 -1.75 4.96 -8.09
CA ARG A 27 -2.39 4.01 -9.00
C ARG A 27 -1.65 2.68 -9.06
N PHE A 28 -0.32 2.70 -9.06
CA PHE A 28 0.48 1.48 -9.09
C PHE A 28 0.33 0.66 -7.80
N PHE A 29 0.56 1.29 -6.64
CA PHE A 29 0.48 0.60 -5.36
C PHE A 29 -0.97 0.27 -4.97
N GLY A 30 -1.93 1.16 -5.27
CA GLY A 30 -3.35 0.91 -5.06
C GLY A 30 -3.87 -0.20 -5.97
N GLY A 31 -3.50 -0.18 -7.25
CA GLY A 31 -3.83 -1.25 -8.20
C GLY A 31 -3.22 -2.59 -7.79
N GLY A 32 -1.95 -2.59 -7.38
CA GLY A 32 -1.27 -3.77 -6.82
C GLY A 32 -2.00 -4.31 -5.58
N ALA A 33 -2.34 -3.44 -4.63
CA ALA A 33 -3.09 -3.84 -3.44
C ALA A 33 -4.46 -4.43 -3.78
N ILE A 34 -5.16 -3.92 -4.79
CA ILE A 34 -6.45 -4.50 -5.22
C ILE A 34 -6.25 -5.89 -5.83
N VAL A 35 -5.28 -6.05 -6.73
CA VAL A 35 -5.02 -7.33 -7.41
C VAL A 35 -4.61 -8.39 -6.40
N PHE A 36 -3.56 -8.15 -5.62
CA PHE A 36 -3.10 -9.12 -4.62
C PHE A 36 -4.10 -9.31 -3.49
N GLY A 37 -4.88 -8.28 -3.15
CA GLY A 37 -5.98 -8.30 -2.18
C GLY A 37 -7.08 -9.25 -2.59
N SER A 38 -7.56 -9.11 -3.82
CA SER A 38 -8.59 -9.98 -4.36
C SER A 38 -8.12 -11.43 -4.46
N THR A 39 -6.89 -11.68 -4.93
CA THR A 39 -6.29 -13.02 -4.96
C THR A 39 -6.20 -13.63 -3.56
N PHE A 40 -5.73 -12.87 -2.57
CA PHE A 40 -5.66 -13.34 -1.18
C PHE A 40 -7.02 -13.75 -0.63
N ILE A 41 -8.05 -12.92 -0.84
CA ILE A 41 -9.41 -13.20 -0.36
C ILE A 41 -9.98 -14.44 -1.05
N LEU A 42 -9.87 -14.53 -2.38
CA LEU A 42 -10.38 -15.68 -3.15
C LEU A 42 -9.68 -16.98 -2.75
N SER A 43 -8.36 -16.95 -2.59
CA SER A 43 -7.59 -18.09 -2.10
C SER A 43 -7.99 -18.48 -0.67
N GLY A 44 -8.17 -17.49 0.21
CA GLY A 44 -8.62 -17.72 1.59
C GLY A 44 -10.00 -18.37 1.67
N ILE A 45 -10.94 -17.95 0.82
CA ILE A 45 -12.28 -18.56 0.74
C ILE A 45 -12.15 -20.02 0.25
N ALA A 46 -11.36 -20.27 -0.79
CA ALA A 46 -11.19 -21.61 -1.35
C ALA A 46 -10.65 -22.61 -0.30
N VAL A 47 -9.60 -22.24 0.43
CA VAL A 47 -9.03 -23.06 1.52
C VAL A 47 -10.04 -23.23 2.67
N SER A 48 -10.82 -22.20 2.98
CA SER A 48 -11.86 -22.30 4.02
C SER A 48 -12.95 -23.31 3.65
N VAL A 49 -13.38 -23.35 2.38
CA VAL A 49 -14.34 -24.34 1.90
C VAL A 49 -13.77 -25.75 1.98
N GLU A 50 -12.52 -25.95 1.57
CA GLU A 50 -11.82 -27.23 1.71
C GLU A 50 -11.78 -27.70 3.17
N ALA A 51 -11.41 -26.81 4.10
CA ALA A 51 -11.40 -27.11 5.52
C ALA A 51 -12.77 -27.53 6.05
N VAL A 52 -13.85 -26.85 5.63
CA VAL A 52 -15.22 -27.21 6.01
C VAL A 52 -15.61 -28.58 5.43
N CYS A 53 -15.28 -28.85 4.16
CA CYS A 53 -15.52 -30.14 3.52
C CYS A 53 -14.80 -31.29 4.25
N LYS A 54 -13.56 -31.07 4.71
CA LYS A 54 -12.81 -32.02 5.53
C LYS A 54 -13.47 -32.28 6.90
N VAL A 55 -14.03 -31.25 7.53
CA VAL A 55 -14.76 -31.39 8.82
C VAL A 55 -16.10 -32.13 8.65
N LEU A 56 -16.76 -31.98 7.51
CA LEU A 56 -18.06 -32.60 7.21
C LEU A 56 -17.95 -34.03 6.64
N ASP A 57 -16.76 -34.63 6.60
CA ASP A 57 -16.49 -35.95 6.00
C ASP A 57 -16.96 -36.06 4.53
N LYS A 58 -17.01 -34.93 3.82
CA LYS A 58 -17.34 -34.85 2.40
C LYS A 58 -16.14 -34.27 1.65
N PRO A 59 -15.10 -35.09 1.40
CA PRO A 59 -13.89 -34.60 0.75
C PRO A 59 -14.23 -34.04 -0.63
N LEU A 60 -13.53 -32.96 -0.99
CA LEU A 60 -13.60 -32.42 -2.34
C LEU A 60 -13.06 -33.47 -3.34
N PRO A 61 -13.49 -33.39 -4.61
CA PRO A 61 -12.91 -34.22 -5.66
C PRO A 61 -11.38 -34.05 -5.68
N THR A 62 -10.64 -35.16 -5.81
CA THR A 62 -9.17 -35.19 -5.70
C THR A 62 -8.47 -34.16 -6.61
N ALA A 63 -9.01 -33.93 -7.82
CA ALA A 63 -8.47 -32.95 -8.75
C ALA A 63 -8.57 -31.50 -8.23
N VAL A 64 -9.61 -31.16 -7.46
CA VAL A 64 -9.78 -29.81 -6.88
C VAL A 64 -8.88 -29.64 -5.68
N ASP A 65 -8.82 -30.66 -4.82
CA ASP A 65 -7.95 -30.70 -3.62
C ASP A 65 -6.48 -30.55 -4.01
N GLU A 66 -6.03 -31.28 -5.04
CA GLU A 66 -4.65 -31.20 -5.53
C GLU A 66 -4.29 -29.81 -6.07
N VAL A 67 -5.21 -29.16 -6.79
CA VAL A 67 -5.01 -27.78 -7.28
C VAL A 67 -4.94 -26.79 -6.11
N LEU A 68 -5.77 -26.98 -5.08
CA LEU A 68 -5.80 -26.10 -3.93
C LEU A 68 -4.48 -26.15 -3.15
N VAL A 69 -4.01 -27.36 -2.84
CA VAL A 69 -2.77 -27.58 -2.09
C VAL A 69 -1.53 -27.20 -2.91
N GLN A 70 -1.49 -27.48 -4.21
CA GLN A 70 -0.29 -27.22 -5.02
C GLN A 70 -0.17 -25.76 -5.50
N TYR A 71 -1.28 -25.05 -5.70
CA TYR A 71 -1.26 -23.72 -6.30
C TYR A 71 -1.88 -22.63 -5.42
N ILE A 72 -2.97 -22.90 -4.71
CA ILE A 72 -3.70 -21.86 -3.97
C ILE A 72 -3.11 -21.63 -2.58
N GLU A 73 -2.82 -22.69 -1.83
CA GLU A 73 -2.21 -22.59 -0.49
C GLU A 73 -0.84 -21.90 -0.52
N PRO A 74 0.09 -22.23 -1.45
CA PRO A 74 1.41 -21.59 -1.47
C PRO A 74 1.35 -20.11 -1.88
N CYS A 75 0.26 -19.68 -2.54
CA CYS A 75 0.05 -18.30 -2.96
C CYS A 75 -0.55 -17.41 -1.84
N LEU A 76 -1.10 -17.99 -0.78
CA LEU A 76 -1.77 -17.26 0.30
C LEU A 76 -0.80 -16.40 1.12
N THR A 77 0.33 -16.97 1.55
CA THR A 77 1.35 -16.26 2.34
C THR A 77 2.09 -15.15 1.56
N PRO A 78 2.54 -15.35 0.32
CA PRO A 78 3.19 -14.27 -0.44
C PRO A 78 2.21 -13.16 -0.82
N SER A 79 0.93 -13.48 -1.12
CA SER A 79 -0.06 -12.45 -1.45
C SER A 79 -0.33 -11.51 -0.26
N ILE A 80 -0.44 -12.03 0.98
CA ILE A 80 -0.61 -11.17 2.16
C ILE A 80 0.62 -10.30 2.44
N LEU A 81 1.84 -10.79 2.21
CA LEU A 81 3.05 -10.00 2.38
C LEU A 81 3.13 -8.85 1.37
N ILE A 82 2.82 -9.11 0.11
CA ILE A 82 2.81 -8.10 -0.96
C ILE A 82 1.72 -7.05 -0.67
N LEU A 83 0.55 -7.48 -0.21
CA LEU A 83 -0.51 -6.57 0.22
C LEU A 83 -0.08 -5.65 1.35
N PHE A 84 0.57 -6.20 2.36
CA PHE A 84 1.09 -5.43 3.48
C PHE A 84 2.13 -4.42 3.02
N PHE A 85 3.04 -4.85 2.14
CA PHE A 85 4.06 -3.98 1.57
C PHE A 85 3.45 -2.80 0.80
N PHE A 86 2.48 -3.07 -0.07
CA PHE A 86 1.79 -2.00 -0.81
C PHE A 86 0.97 -1.10 0.10
N SER A 87 0.34 -1.64 1.14
CA SER A 87 -0.43 -0.84 2.11
C SER A 87 0.46 0.09 2.92
N ILE A 88 1.60 -0.40 3.42
CA ILE A 88 2.59 0.43 4.13
C ILE A 88 3.14 1.52 3.19
N SER A 89 3.48 1.16 1.95
CA SER A 89 4.02 2.11 0.96
C SER A 89 3.03 3.24 0.65
N LEU A 90 1.75 2.93 0.47
CA LEU A 90 0.68 3.91 0.30
C LEU A 90 0.48 4.77 1.55
N GLY A 91 0.47 4.15 2.73
CA GLY A 91 0.31 4.87 3.99
C GLY A 91 1.42 5.90 4.21
N LEU A 92 2.67 5.52 3.97
CA LEU A 92 3.82 6.43 4.04
C LEU A 92 3.72 7.55 3.00
N LEU A 93 3.36 7.24 1.74
CA LEU A 93 3.15 8.25 0.70
C LEU A 93 2.07 9.27 1.09
N LYS A 94 0.94 8.80 1.62
CA LYS A 94 -0.15 9.67 2.11
C LYS A 94 0.29 10.52 3.30
N GLN A 95 1.07 9.97 4.23
CA GLN A 95 1.61 10.73 5.36
C GLN A 95 2.55 11.85 4.89
N LEU A 96 3.41 11.57 3.90
CA LEU A 96 4.31 12.56 3.31
C LEU A 96 3.56 13.64 2.52
N GLN A 97 2.48 13.28 1.81
CA GLN A 97 1.63 14.24 1.11
C GLN A 97 0.98 15.23 2.07
N LEU A 98 0.36 14.74 3.13
CA LEU A 98 -0.29 15.58 4.15
C LEU A 98 0.71 16.53 4.82
N GLY A 99 1.94 16.06 5.09
CA GLY A 99 3.02 16.91 5.61
C GLY A 99 3.46 17.99 4.61
N SER A 100 3.52 17.67 3.32
CA SER A 100 3.91 18.63 2.26
C SER A 100 2.84 19.67 1.95
N GLU A 101 1.55 19.30 2.02
CA GLU A 101 0.44 20.20 1.76
C GLU A 101 0.36 21.27 2.86
N GLN A 102 0.67 20.89 4.11
CA GLN A 102 0.76 21.82 5.24
C GLN A 102 1.98 22.77 5.15
N ALA A 103 3.05 22.36 4.45
CA ALA A 103 4.21 23.21 4.16
C ALA A 103 3.99 24.15 2.94
N GLY A 104 3.07 23.81 2.03
CA GLY A 104 2.72 24.62 0.85
C GLY A 104 1.84 25.85 1.15
N VAL A 105 1.33 25.99 2.37
CA VAL A 105 0.48 27.12 2.81
C VAL A 105 1.26 28.14 3.65
N LEU A 106 2.60 28.03 3.76
CA LEU A 106 3.41 29.12 4.28
C LEU A 106 3.55 30.20 3.19
N TYR A 107 2.52 31.04 3.08
CA TYR A 107 2.56 32.28 2.34
C TYR A 107 3.80 33.07 2.80
N VAL A 108 4.73 33.29 1.88
CA VAL A 108 5.69 34.39 2.03
C VAL A 108 4.88 35.65 1.80
N GLU A 109 4.39 36.28 2.87
CA GLU A 109 4.05 37.70 2.82
C GLU A 109 5.31 38.43 2.36
N ARG A 110 5.33 38.79 1.07
CA ARG A 110 6.10 39.95 0.63
C ARG A 110 5.32 41.14 1.12
N ASP A 111 5.71 41.66 2.27
CA ASP A 111 5.48 43.06 2.57
C ASP A 111 6.32 43.87 1.58
N ASP A 112 5.73 44.15 0.42
CA ASP A 112 6.08 45.32 -0.40
C ASP A 112 5.43 46.53 0.29
N ASP A 113 6.20 47.26 1.10
CA ASP A 113 6.23 48.74 1.23
C ASP A 113 7.27 49.21 2.28
#